data_AF-A0A3D5SMI9-F1
#
_entry.id   AF-A0A3D5SMI9-F1
#
_cell.length_a   1.000
_cell.length_b   1.000
_cell.length_c   1.000
_cell.angle_alpha   90.00
_cell.angle_beta   90.00
_cell.angle_gamma   90.00
#
_symmetry.space_group_name_H-M   'P 1'
#
loop_
_entity.id
_entity.type
_entity.pdbx_description
1 polymer ?
#
loop_
_entity_poly.entity_id
_entity_poly.type
_entity_poly.pdbx_seq_one_letter_code
_entity_poly.pdbx_strand_id
1 'polypeptide(L)'
;MNTRIRLSFLLGLVLILLALTTSQSLPPVAAQSTSHDPTWWDKYQFILNNGADGNPGSTTSVSYGSNVDVSNECGPQSETFITLDPNKPRTLAAGSNEIFRLPMRGYFSSDGGTSWGGVDLPLPPPKSKSGIDFGSDPTLAFDSSGNLFYGYIVVFFGKGNGINGTQMAVARSTDGGKTYPTVTFFDFENGANHFNDKPMITADQNVGSPYRDNVYIAWDAASGGSIRGGVQL
;
A
#
# COMPACT_ATOMS: atom_id res chain seq x y z
N MET A 1 20.79 60.00 -63.73
CA MET A 1 19.97 60.89 -62.88
C MET A 1 19.37 60.04 -61.77
N ASN A 2 19.44 60.53 -60.53
CA ASN A 2 19.35 59.77 -59.28
C ASN A 2 18.03 59.00 -59.00
N THR A 3 18.17 58.06 -58.07
CA THR A 3 17.25 57.67 -56.96
C THR A 3 16.28 56.51 -57.14
N ARG A 4 16.42 55.56 -56.19
CA ARG A 4 15.47 54.51 -55.79
C ARG A 4 14.20 55.11 -55.17
N ILE A 5 13.06 54.39 -55.21
CA ILE A 5 12.10 54.20 -54.09
C ILE A 5 11.03 53.11 -54.42
N ARG A 6 10.89 52.21 -53.43
CA ARG A 6 9.89 51.22 -52.95
C ARG A 6 8.51 51.11 -53.64
N LEU A 7 8.00 49.93 -54.00
CA LEU A 7 7.54 48.73 -53.24
C LEU A 7 6.03 48.78 -52.90
N SER A 8 5.21 48.02 -53.65
CA SER A 8 3.92 47.46 -53.17
C SER A 8 3.22 46.66 -54.28
N PHE A 9 3.16 45.34 -54.13
CA PHE A 9 2.22 44.49 -54.87
C PHE A 9 1.26 43.83 -53.86
N LEU A 10 0.03 44.35 -53.82
CA LEU A 10 -1.15 43.55 -53.51
C LEU A 10 -1.61 42.91 -54.82
N LEU A 11 -1.94 41.61 -54.81
CA LEU A 11 -3.16 41.09 -55.45
C LEU A 11 -3.36 39.63 -55.01
N GLY A 12 -4.54 39.31 -54.47
CA GLY A 12 -4.96 37.92 -54.25
C GLY A 12 -5.58 37.61 -52.89
N LEU A 13 -6.41 38.49 -52.33
CA LEU A 13 -7.29 38.18 -51.21
C LEU A 13 -8.73 38.25 -51.73
N VAL A 14 -9.39 37.10 -51.92
CA VAL A 14 -10.86 36.91 -51.87
C VAL A 14 -11.15 35.40 -52.01
N LEU A 15 -12.09 34.91 -51.18
CA LEU A 15 -12.74 33.59 -51.18
C LEU A 15 -12.08 32.43 -50.42
N ILE A 16 -11.95 32.56 -49.10
CA ILE A 16 -12.26 31.45 -48.17
C ILE A 16 -13.13 32.00 -47.04
N LEU A 17 -14.44 31.90 -47.22
CA LEU A 17 -15.44 32.13 -46.19
C LEU A 17 -16.45 30.99 -46.32
N LEU A 18 -16.22 29.89 -45.60
CA LEU A 18 -17.21 29.06 -44.92
C LEU A 18 -16.50 27.86 -44.26
N ALA A 19 -16.91 27.57 -43.01
CA ALA A 19 -16.49 26.46 -42.15
C ALA A 19 -15.15 26.59 -41.40
N LEU A 20 -15.00 27.66 -40.59
CA LEU A 20 -14.38 27.45 -39.26
C LEU A 20 -15.45 26.82 -38.36
N THR A 21 -15.43 25.49 -38.25
CA THR A 21 -15.98 24.86 -37.04
C THR A 21 -15.09 25.28 -35.89
N THR A 22 -15.63 26.06 -34.97
CA THR A 22 -15.02 26.31 -33.67
C THR A 22 -14.95 24.98 -32.91
N SER A 23 -13.85 24.24 -33.05
CA SER A 23 -13.42 23.35 -31.97
C SER A 23 -12.92 24.26 -30.85
N GLN A 24 -13.84 24.75 -30.03
CA GLN A 24 -13.46 25.22 -28.71
C GLN A 24 -12.89 24.01 -27.99
N SER A 25 -11.56 23.90 -27.96
CA SER A 25 -10.91 23.09 -26.94
C SER A 25 -11.37 23.68 -25.61
N LEU A 26 -12.17 22.93 -24.85
CA LEU A 26 -12.44 23.27 -23.47
C LEU A 26 -11.07 23.51 -22.79
N PRO A 27 -10.87 24.63 -22.08
CA PRO A 27 -9.63 24.83 -21.37
C PRO A 27 -9.43 23.64 -20.41
N PRO A 28 -8.18 23.20 -20.16
CA PRO A 28 -7.94 22.20 -19.14
C PRO A 28 -8.56 22.71 -17.84
N VAL A 29 -9.46 21.91 -17.25
CA VAL A 29 -9.95 22.17 -15.90
C VAL A 29 -8.79 21.87 -14.98
N ALA A 30 -7.93 22.87 -14.77
CA ALA A 30 -7.08 22.89 -13.60
C ALA A 30 -8.02 22.85 -12.39
N ALA A 31 -7.77 21.97 -11.43
CA ALA A 31 -8.40 22.02 -10.13
C ALA A 31 -8.00 23.34 -9.47
N GLN A 32 -8.76 24.40 -9.73
CA GLN A 32 -8.70 25.62 -8.95
C GLN A 32 -9.44 25.30 -7.64
N SER A 33 -8.70 24.81 -6.65
CA SER A 33 -9.17 24.85 -5.26
C SER A 33 -9.13 26.32 -4.84
N THR A 34 -10.12 27.10 -5.26
CA THR A 34 -10.37 28.44 -4.71
C THR A 34 -10.89 28.35 -3.28
N SER A 35 -11.24 27.15 -2.82
CA SER A 35 -11.36 26.87 -1.40
C SER A 35 -9.94 26.73 -0.83
N HIS A 36 -9.54 27.70 -0.01
CA HIS A 36 -8.43 27.55 0.94
C HIS A 36 -8.63 26.34 1.85
N ASP A 37 -9.88 25.88 1.96
CA ASP A 37 -10.28 24.85 2.88
C ASP A 37 -10.33 23.49 2.18
N PRO A 38 -9.76 22.44 2.80
CA PRO A 38 -9.73 21.09 2.23
C PRO A 38 -11.15 20.51 2.12
N THR A 39 -11.34 19.50 1.28
CA THR A 39 -12.66 18.87 1.04
C THR A 39 -13.31 18.26 2.29
N TRP A 40 -12.54 18.06 3.37
CA TRP A 40 -13.04 17.61 4.67
C TRP A 40 -13.50 18.75 5.59
N TRP A 41 -13.22 20.02 5.25
CA TRP A 41 -13.44 21.17 6.12
C TRP A 41 -14.92 21.40 6.44
N ASP A 42 -15.80 21.27 5.45
CA ASP A 42 -17.24 21.35 5.66
C ASP A 42 -17.73 20.25 6.60
N LYS A 43 -17.19 19.04 6.49
CA LYS A 43 -17.49 17.93 7.40
C LYS A 43 -16.98 18.22 8.81
N TYR A 44 -15.79 18.80 8.95
CA TYR A 44 -15.25 19.24 10.23
C TYR A 44 -16.12 20.34 10.86
N GLN A 45 -16.46 21.40 10.12
CA GLN A 45 -17.34 22.47 10.61
C GLN A 45 -18.73 21.95 10.97
N PHE A 46 -19.26 21.00 10.19
CA PHE A 46 -20.52 20.34 10.51
C PHE A 46 -20.46 19.62 11.86
N ILE A 47 -19.44 18.79 12.10
CA ILE A 47 -19.27 18.09 13.39
C ILE A 47 -18.98 19.08 14.53
N LEU A 48 -18.18 20.12 14.29
CA LEU A 48 -17.86 21.15 15.29
C LEU A 48 -19.11 21.90 15.76
N ASN A 49 -19.99 22.29 14.82
CA ASN A 49 -21.16 23.12 15.11
C ASN A 49 -22.39 22.30 15.56
N ASN A 50 -22.50 21.04 15.13
CA ASN A 50 -23.65 20.19 15.44
C ASN A 50 -23.33 19.13 16.51
N GLY A 51 -22.08 19.02 16.93
CA GLY A 51 -21.60 18.01 17.87
C GLY A 51 -21.54 16.61 17.26
N ALA A 52 -21.13 15.65 18.09
CA ALA A 52 -21.41 14.25 17.80
C ALA A 52 -22.93 14.01 17.78
N ASP A 53 -23.38 12.89 17.21
CA ASP A 53 -24.79 12.49 17.17
C ASP A 53 -25.46 12.75 18.53
N GLY A 54 -26.61 13.45 18.54
CA GLY A 54 -27.28 13.91 19.76
C GLY A 54 -27.89 12.79 20.60
N ASN A 55 -27.84 11.57 20.07
CA ASN A 55 -28.22 10.35 20.76
C ASN A 55 -27.12 9.29 20.55
N PRO A 56 -25.87 9.57 20.96
CA PRO A 56 -24.80 8.63 20.74
C PRO A 56 -25.13 7.39 21.56
N GLY A 57 -25.19 6.23 20.91
CA GLY A 57 -25.36 4.97 21.63
C GLY A 57 -24.34 4.89 22.76
N SER A 58 -24.74 4.34 23.91
CA SER A 58 -23.80 4.12 25.01
C SER A 58 -22.67 3.23 24.51
N THR A 59 -21.46 3.80 24.38
CA THR A 59 -20.27 3.05 24.03
C THR A 59 -19.56 2.67 25.32
N THR A 60 -19.11 1.43 25.40
CA THR A 60 -18.26 0.95 26.49
C THR A 60 -16.87 0.75 25.91
N SER A 61 -15.86 1.40 26.48
CA SER A 61 -14.47 1.07 26.17
C SER A 61 -14.01 -0.06 27.08
N VAL A 62 -13.25 -0.99 26.52
CA VAL A 62 -12.52 -1.97 27.32
C VAL A 62 -11.26 -1.27 27.83
N SER A 63 -11.05 -1.29 29.15
CA SER A 63 -9.78 -0.85 29.73
C SER A 63 -8.77 -2.00 29.66
N TYR A 64 -7.64 -1.77 29.01
CA TYR A 64 -6.56 -2.74 28.88
C TYR A 64 -5.20 -2.05 29.07
N GLY A 65 -4.62 -2.23 30.26
CA GLY A 65 -3.24 -1.81 30.56
C GLY A 65 -2.90 -0.36 30.23
N SER A 66 -1.59 -0.09 30.13
CA SER A 66 -1.06 1.11 29.48
C SER A 66 -0.78 0.83 28.01
N ASN A 67 -0.65 1.88 27.21
CA ASN A 67 -0.14 1.75 25.84
C ASN A 67 1.23 1.06 25.86
N VAL A 68 1.43 0.15 24.89
CA VAL A 68 2.69 -0.58 24.70
C VAL A 68 3.33 -0.10 23.41
N ASP A 69 4.60 0.29 23.49
CA ASP A 69 5.43 0.50 22.30
C ASP A 69 5.86 -0.87 21.76
N VAL A 70 5.18 -1.32 20.70
CA VAL A 70 5.37 -2.65 20.10
C VAL A 70 6.71 -2.73 19.37
N SER A 71 7.11 -1.67 18.66
CA SER A 71 8.35 -1.68 17.91
C SER A 71 9.55 -1.53 18.82
N ASN A 72 9.44 -0.65 19.83
CA ASN A 72 10.56 -0.24 20.68
C ASN A 72 11.80 0.16 19.83
N GLU A 73 11.52 0.76 18.67
CA GLU A 73 12.50 1.18 17.67
C GLU A 73 12.37 2.68 17.40
N CYS A 74 13.49 3.32 17.07
CA CYS A 74 13.48 4.73 16.71
C CYS A 74 12.95 4.94 15.29
N GLY A 75 12.29 6.06 15.07
CA GLY A 75 11.81 6.43 13.74
C GLY A 75 10.40 5.95 13.45
N PRO A 76 9.90 6.16 12.23
CA PRO A 76 8.54 5.82 11.87
C PRO A 76 8.42 4.36 11.43
N GLN A 77 7.44 3.67 12.01
CA GLN A 77 6.89 2.42 11.50
C GLN A 77 5.54 2.73 10.87
N SER A 78 5.50 2.77 9.55
CA SER A 78 4.27 3.03 8.79
C SER A 78 3.59 1.73 8.41
N GLU A 79 2.32 1.82 8.01
CA GLU A 79 1.52 0.71 7.47
C GLU A 79 1.61 -0.55 8.33
N THR A 80 0.67 -0.66 9.26
CA THR A 80 0.68 -1.69 10.27
C THR A 80 -0.43 -2.70 10.03
N PHE A 81 -0.19 -3.92 10.47
CA PHE A 81 -1.18 -4.99 10.48
C PHE A 81 -1.04 -5.80 11.77
N ILE A 82 -2.15 -6.25 12.34
CA ILE A 82 -2.16 -7.08 13.54
C ILE A 82 -3.22 -8.17 13.41
N THR A 83 -2.91 -9.36 13.93
CA THR A 83 -3.81 -10.51 13.97
C THR A 83 -3.55 -11.33 15.23
N LEU A 84 -4.41 -12.31 15.50
CA LEU A 84 -4.31 -13.23 16.63
C LEU A 84 -4.58 -14.67 16.21
N ASP A 85 -3.99 -15.63 16.93
CA ASP A 85 -4.31 -17.05 16.75
C ASP A 85 -5.72 -17.31 17.33
N PRO A 86 -6.71 -17.70 16.51
CA PRO A 86 -8.08 -17.91 16.98
C PRO A 86 -8.20 -19.05 18.00
N ASN A 87 -7.28 -20.01 17.99
CA ASN A 87 -7.24 -21.12 18.94
C ASN A 87 -6.48 -20.77 20.22
N LYS A 88 -5.62 -19.74 20.17
CA LYS A 88 -4.83 -19.25 21.32
C LYS A 88 -4.84 -17.72 21.34
N PRO A 89 -5.95 -17.07 21.76
CA PRO A 89 -6.14 -15.62 21.61
C PRO A 89 -5.15 -14.71 22.35
N ARG A 90 -4.24 -15.28 23.17
CA ARG A 90 -3.11 -14.57 23.77
C ARG A 90 -1.85 -14.56 22.89
N THR A 91 -1.85 -15.30 21.79
CA THR A 91 -0.82 -15.29 20.76
C THR A 91 -1.21 -14.29 19.69
N LEU A 92 -0.47 -13.20 19.60
CA LEU A 92 -0.70 -12.14 18.62
C LEU A 92 0.53 -12.03 17.73
N ALA A 93 0.30 -11.63 16.48
CA ALA A 93 1.35 -11.26 15.56
C ALA A 93 0.99 -9.94 14.88
N ALA A 94 2.00 -9.13 14.63
CA ALA A 94 1.84 -7.86 13.94
C ALA A 94 2.99 -7.63 12.96
N GLY A 95 2.85 -6.60 12.15
CA GLY A 95 3.85 -6.19 11.18
C GLY A 95 3.81 -4.69 10.93
N SER A 96 4.94 -4.14 10.50
CA SER A 96 5.05 -2.77 10.02
C SER A 96 6.10 -2.63 8.94
N ASN A 97 5.97 -1.59 8.10
CA ASN A 97 7.11 -1.11 7.34
C ASN A 97 8.19 -0.62 8.32
N GLU A 98 9.45 -0.68 7.89
CA GLU A 98 10.60 -0.16 8.63
C GLU A 98 11.39 0.76 7.70
N ILE A 99 11.42 2.06 8.04
CA ILE A 99 11.86 3.12 7.13
C ILE A 99 13.35 3.42 7.26
N PHE A 100 13.97 3.13 8.40
CA PHE A 100 15.37 3.49 8.69
C PHE A 100 16.34 2.33 8.53
N ARG A 101 15.86 1.11 8.41
CA ARG A 101 16.68 -0.07 8.15
C ARG A 101 15.95 -1.12 7.31
N LEU A 102 16.68 -2.15 6.95
CA LEU A 102 16.15 -3.37 6.34
C LEU A 102 16.38 -4.55 7.28
N PRO A 103 15.56 -5.61 7.18
CA PRO A 103 14.33 -5.72 6.38
C PRO A 103 13.10 -5.15 7.14
N MET A 104 11.91 -5.35 6.57
CA MET A 104 10.61 -5.08 7.20
C MET A 104 10.44 -5.85 8.52
N ARG A 105 9.58 -5.34 9.41
CA ARG A 105 9.42 -5.84 10.78
C ARG A 105 8.16 -6.64 11.02
N GLY A 106 8.36 -7.79 11.64
CA GLY A 106 7.32 -8.57 12.30
C GLY A 106 7.44 -8.44 13.81
N TYR A 107 6.31 -8.57 14.49
CA TYR A 107 6.22 -8.53 15.94
C TYR A 107 5.37 -9.70 16.42
N PHE A 108 5.67 -10.20 17.62
CA PHE A 108 4.94 -11.31 18.23
C PHE A 108 4.71 -11.05 19.71
N SER A 109 3.58 -11.54 20.21
CA SER A 109 3.25 -11.57 21.63
C SER A 109 2.63 -12.91 21.99
N SER A 110 2.92 -13.40 23.20
CA SER A 110 2.33 -14.63 23.76
C SER A 110 1.54 -14.39 25.04
N ASP A 111 1.35 -13.13 25.44
CA ASP A 111 0.70 -12.74 26.69
C ASP A 111 -0.53 -11.84 26.49
N GLY A 112 -1.08 -11.80 25.27
CA GLY A 112 -2.23 -10.97 24.93
C GLY A 112 -1.88 -9.54 24.54
N GLY A 113 -0.63 -9.27 24.18
CA GLY A 113 -0.15 -7.94 23.80
C GLY A 113 0.39 -7.10 24.95
N THR A 114 0.64 -7.69 26.12
CA THR A 114 1.27 -7.01 27.27
C THR A 114 2.76 -6.78 27.01
N SER A 115 3.43 -7.74 26.37
CA SER A 115 4.81 -7.61 25.91
C SER A 115 4.96 -8.13 24.48
N TRP A 116 5.94 -7.57 23.76
CA TRP A 116 6.20 -7.87 22.36
C TRP A 116 7.69 -8.14 22.13
N GLY A 117 7.97 -9.09 21.26
CA GLY A 117 9.27 -9.25 20.63
C GLY A 117 9.18 -8.89 19.15
N GLY A 118 10.32 -8.62 18.53
CA GLY A 118 10.40 -8.29 17.12
C GLY A 118 11.31 -9.23 16.34
N VAL A 119 11.01 -9.42 15.05
CA VAL A 119 11.70 -10.30 14.12
C VAL A 119 11.82 -9.63 12.75
N ASP A 120 12.90 -9.92 12.05
CA ASP A 120 13.17 -9.44 10.71
C ASP A 120 12.58 -10.42 9.68
N LEU A 121 11.81 -9.91 8.72
CA LEU A 121 11.24 -10.75 7.67
C LEU A 121 12.29 -11.09 6.59
N PRO A 122 12.26 -12.30 6.02
CA PRO A 122 13.17 -12.67 4.96
C PRO A 122 13.08 -11.72 3.75
N LEU A 123 14.21 -11.48 3.09
CA LEU A 123 14.25 -10.84 1.79
C LEU A 123 14.93 -11.79 0.78
N PRO A 124 14.58 -11.72 -0.50
CA PRO A 124 15.35 -12.35 -1.55
C PRO A 124 16.76 -11.71 -1.64
N PRO A 125 17.68 -12.28 -2.43
CA PRO A 125 18.90 -11.59 -2.80
C PRO A 125 18.61 -10.40 -3.73
N PRO A 126 19.39 -9.30 -3.63
CA PRO A 126 19.20 -8.15 -4.49
C PRO A 126 19.51 -8.46 -5.95
N LYS A 127 18.75 -7.84 -6.87
CA LYS A 127 18.87 -8.05 -8.32
C LYS A 127 20.21 -7.62 -8.92
N SER A 128 20.93 -6.74 -8.24
CA SER A 128 22.25 -6.30 -8.68
C SER A 128 23.17 -6.17 -7.47
N LYS A 129 24.48 -6.25 -7.70
CA LYS A 129 25.52 -6.14 -6.66
C LYS A 129 25.43 -4.84 -5.84
N SER A 130 24.73 -3.81 -6.33
CA SER A 130 24.51 -2.53 -5.67
C SER A 130 23.02 -2.22 -5.46
N GLY A 131 22.14 -3.20 -5.59
CA GLY A 131 20.71 -3.05 -5.33
C GLY A 131 20.38 -3.28 -3.85
N ILE A 132 19.24 -2.75 -3.44
CA ILE A 132 18.63 -3.04 -2.13
C ILE A 132 17.23 -3.59 -2.37
N ASP A 133 16.78 -4.41 -1.42
CA ASP A 133 15.45 -5.00 -1.42
C ASP A 133 14.73 -4.50 -0.18
N PHE A 134 13.52 -3.98 -0.35
CA PHE A 134 12.72 -3.38 0.71
C PHE A 134 11.42 -4.15 0.88
N GLY A 135 11.14 -4.61 2.09
CA GLY A 135 9.84 -5.21 2.41
C GLY A 135 8.84 -4.13 2.82
N SER A 136 7.60 -4.24 2.37
CA SER A 136 6.53 -3.29 2.70
C SER A 136 5.17 -3.99 2.77
N ASP A 137 4.18 -3.27 3.28
CA ASP A 137 2.76 -3.58 3.22
C ASP A 137 2.43 -4.91 3.90
N PRO A 138 2.59 -4.99 5.23
CA PRO A 138 2.37 -6.22 5.95
C PRO A 138 0.90 -6.64 5.92
N THR A 139 0.67 -7.94 5.75
CA THR A 139 -0.62 -8.58 5.97
C THR A 139 -0.42 -9.94 6.62
N LEU A 140 -1.27 -10.31 7.58
CA LEU A 140 -1.06 -11.52 8.39
C LEU A 140 -2.36 -12.30 8.60
N ALA A 141 -2.28 -13.62 8.51
CA ALA A 141 -3.38 -14.52 8.86
C ALA A 141 -2.87 -15.78 9.55
N PHE A 142 -3.59 -16.22 10.58
CA PHE A 142 -3.43 -17.56 11.12
C PHE A 142 -4.34 -18.52 10.36
N ASP A 143 -3.90 -19.75 10.11
CA ASP A 143 -4.80 -20.84 9.74
C ASP A 143 -5.43 -21.49 10.98
N SER A 144 -6.32 -22.46 10.79
CA SER A 144 -6.99 -23.12 11.91
C SER A 144 -6.10 -24.12 12.66
N SER A 145 -4.88 -24.36 12.18
CA SER A 145 -3.85 -25.17 12.84
C SER A 145 -2.85 -24.31 13.64
N GLY A 146 -3.01 -22.98 13.63
CA GLY A 146 -2.13 -22.04 14.33
C GLY A 146 -0.83 -21.73 13.57
N ASN A 147 -0.74 -22.07 12.28
CA ASN A 147 0.33 -21.56 11.43
C ASN A 147 0.03 -20.12 11.08
N LEU A 148 1.05 -19.27 11.18
CA LEU A 148 0.97 -17.87 10.81
C LEU A 148 1.56 -17.66 9.41
N PHE A 149 0.82 -16.98 8.56
CA PHE A 149 1.26 -16.55 7.24
C PHE A 149 1.38 -15.04 7.22
N TYR A 150 2.53 -14.55 6.77
CA TYR A 150 2.87 -13.15 6.65
C TYR A 150 3.07 -12.83 5.17
N GLY A 151 2.10 -12.14 4.57
CA GLY A 151 2.17 -11.58 3.23
C GLY A 151 2.79 -10.19 3.21
N TYR A 152 3.59 -9.89 2.20
CA TYR A 152 4.21 -8.58 2.00
C TYR A 152 4.72 -8.42 0.57
N ILE A 153 5.00 -7.18 0.18
CA ILE A 153 5.69 -6.89 -1.07
C ILE A 153 7.19 -6.81 -0.84
N VAL A 154 7.97 -7.14 -1.87
CA VAL A 154 9.39 -6.81 -1.94
C VAL A 154 9.60 -5.86 -3.09
N VAL A 155 10.22 -4.72 -2.82
CA VAL A 155 10.57 -3.68 -3.80
C VAL A 155 12.07 -3.72 -4.05
N PHE A 156 12.45 -3.84 -5.31
CA PHE A 156 13.85 -3.86 -5.75
C PHE A 156 14.27 -2.49 -6.25
N PHE A 157 15.40 -2.00 -5.76
CA PHE A 157 15.99 -0.74 -6.21
C PHE A 157 17.29 -0.98 -6.99
N GLY A 158 17.41 -0.30 -8.14
CA GLY A 158 18.59 -0.32 -8.97
C GLY A 158 19.67 0.69 -8.54
N LYS A 159 20.80 0.66 -9.25
CA LYS A 159 21.90 1.63 -9.10
C LYS A 159 21.39 3.03 -9.47
N GLY A 160 21.02 3.82 -8.47
CA GLY A 160 20.39 5.15 -8.63
C GLY A 160 19.05 5.32 -7.92
N ASN A 161 18.64 4.36 -7.08
CA ASN A 161 17.41 4.39 -6.26
C ASN A 161 16.10 4.39 -7.05
N GLY A 162 16.15 4.07 -8.35
CA GLY A 162 14.95 3.79 -9.13
C GLY A 162 14.44 2.38 -8.86
N ILE A 163 13.12 2.24 -8.73
CA ILE A 163 12.46 0.93 -8.66
C ILE A 163 12.74 0.19 -9.97
N ASN A 164 13.22 -1.05 -9.87
CA ASN A 164 13.48 -1.92 -11.03
C ASN A 164 12.85 -3.32 -10.88
N GLY A 165 11.94 -3.46 -9.93
CA GLY A 165 11.02 -4.57 -9.82
C GLY A 165 10.24 -4.55 -8.51
N THR A 166 9.15 -5.30 -8.49
CA THR A 166 8.47 -5.70 -7.27
C THR A 166 8.07 -7.17 -7.35
N GLN A 167 7.82 -7.80 -6.21
CA GLN A 167 7.28 -9.16 -6.16
C GLN A 167 6.48 -9.36 -4.88
N MET A 168 5.65 -10.39 -4.88
CA MET A 168 4.94 -10.84 -3.70
C MET A 168 5.78 -11.82 -2.89
N ALA A 169 5.57 -11.80 -1.57
CA ALA A 169 6.15 -12.74 -0.63
C ALA A 169 5.11 -13.24 0.36
N VAL A 170 5.14 -14.53 0.69
CA VAL A 170 4.43 -15.11 1.83
C VAL A 170 5.42 -15.90 2.66
N ALA A 171 5.68 -15.45 3.88
CA ALA A 171 6.49 -16.16 4.87
C ALA A 171 5.59 -16.92 5.85
N ARG A 172 6.04 -18.09 6.29
CA ARG A 172 5.29 -18.93 7.24
C ARG A 172 6.05 -19.08 8.55
N SER A 173 5.31 -18.99 9.66
CA SER A 173 5.75 -19.25 11.02
C SER A 173 4.88 -20.32 11.67
N THR A 174 5.49 -21.09 12.57
CA THR A 174 4.82 -22.13 13.39
C THR A 174 5.01 -21.90 14.89
N ASP A 175 5.66 -20.79 15.27
CA ASP A 175 6.03 -20.46 16.65
C ASP A 175 5.42 -19.13 17.13
N GLY A 176 4.30 -18.73 16.52
CA GLY A 176 3.57 -17.51 16.84
C GLY A 176 4.20 -16.24 16.27
N GLY A 177 4.99 -16.34 15.20
CA GLY A 177 5.65 -15.20 14.57
C GLY A 177 7.03 -14.87 15.13
N LYS A 178 7.65 -15.77 15.92
CA LYS A 178 9.01 -15.56 16.44
C LYS A 178 10.06 -15.80 15.37
N THR A 179 9.79 -16.75 14.46
CA THR A 179 10.66 -17.07 13.33
C THR A 179 9.87 -17.36 12.07
N TYR A 180 10.49 -17.08 10.92
CA TYR A 180 9.95 -17.32 9.58
C TYR A 180 10.95 -18.12 8.73
N PRO A 181 11.10 -19.44 8.97
CA PRO A 181 12.12 -20.25 8.31
C PRO A 181 11.82 -20.55 6.84
N THR A 182 10.59 -20.34 6.39
CA THR A 182 10.15 -20.63 5.02
C THR A 182 9.44 -19.42 4.43
N VAL A 183 9.78 -19.10 3.19
CA VAL A 183 9.17 -17.99 2.43
C VAL A 183 9.01 -18.41 0.96
N THR A 184 7.88 -18.03 0.38
CA THR A 184 7.61 -18.16 -1.05
C THR A 184 7.61 -16.76 -1.66
N PHE A 185 8.47 -16.53 -2.66
CA PHE A 185 8.45 -15.34 -3.49
C PHE A 185 7.81 -15.65 -4.84
N PHE A 186 6.92 -14.79 -5.33
CA PHE A 186 6.17 -15.03 -6.55
C PHE A 186 5.70 -13.72 -7.20
N ASP A 187 5.10 -13.83 -8.39
CA ASP A 187 4.55 -12.71 -9.16
C ASP A 187 5.53 -11.54 -9.33
N PHE A 188 6.74 -11.87 -9.80
CA PHE A 188 7.76 -10.87 -10.06
C PHE A 188 7.35 -9.97 -11.24
N GLU A 189 7.41 -8.67 -11.00
CA GLU A 189 7.13 -7.62 -11.98
C GLU A 189 8.32 -6.67 -12.11
N ASN A 190 8.56 -6.13 -13.31
CA ASN A 190 9.75 -5.32 -13.59
C ASN A 190 9.63 -3.84 -13.15
N GLY A 191 8.48 -3.44 -12.62
CA GLY A 191 8.22 -2.09 -12.10
C GLY A 191 7.93 -1.01 -13.14
N ALA A 192 8.01 -1.31 -14.45
CA ALA A 192 7.82 -0.31 -15.51
C ALA A 192 6.34 -0.01 -15.82
N ASN A 193 5.49 -1.04 -15.78
CA ASN A 193 4.06 -0.95 -16.09
C ASN A 193 3.17 -1.65 -15.04
N HIS A 194 3.77 -2.22 -14.00
CA HIS A 194 3.09 -2.98 -12.96
C HIS A 194 3.86 -2.89 -11.67
N PHE A 195 3.18 -2.54 -10.58
CA PHE A 195 3.77 -2.44 -9.26
C PHE A 195 2.84 -3.14 -8.27
N ASN A 196 3.20 -4.34 -7.84
CA ASN A 196 2.49 -5.05 -6.77
C ASN A 196 2.42 -4.20 -5.50
N ASP A 197 1.22 -4.00 -4.96
CA ASP A 197 0.94 -3.12 -3.83
C ASP A 197 -0.18 -3.69 -2.95
N LYS A 198 -0.18 -3.35 -1.66
CA LYS A 198 -1.27 -3.63 -0.70
C LYS A 198 -1.83 -5.05 -0.74
N PRO A 199 -1.00 -6.07 -0.45
CA PRO A 199 -1.50 -7.41 -0.24
C PRO A 199 -2.44 -7.50 0.95
N MET A 200 -3.45 -8.34 0.80
CA MET A 200 -4.37 -8.76 1.84
C MET A 200 -4.43 -10.27 1.84
N ILE A 201 -4.10 -10.89 2.98
CA ILE A 201 -4.07 -12.34 3.16
C ILE A 201 -5.17 -12.81 4.10
N THR A 202 -5.72 -13.99 3.81
CA THR A 202 -6.61 -14.72 4.71
C THR A 202 -6.35 -16.22 4.60
N ALA A 203 -6.75 -16.98 5.61
CA ALA A 203 -6.74 -18.44 5.58
C ALA A 203 -8.16 -18.94 5.87
N ASP A 204 -8.59 -19.99 5.17
CA ASP A 204 -9.90 -20.58 5.41
C ASP A 204 -9.89 -21.37 6.72
N GLN A 205 -10.51 -20.82 7.76
CA GLN A 205 -10.58 -21.47 9.07
C GLN A 205 -11.85 -22.30 9.28
N ASN A 206 -12.73 -22.37 8.28
CA ASN A 206 -14.03 -23.03 8.45
C ASN A 206 -13.87 -24.55 8.47
N VAL A 207 -14.26 -25.18 9.59
CA VAL A 207 -14.20 -26.64 9.79
C VAL A 207 -15.01 -27.42 8.74
N GLY A 208 -16.07 -26.82 8.18
CA GLY A 208 -16.89 -27.44 7.14
C GLY A 208 -16.42 -27.18 5.70
N SER A 209 -15.35 -26.42 5.51
CA SER A 209 -14.88 -26.07 4.17
C SER A 209 -14.07 -27.21 3.54
N PRO A 210 -14.31 -27.58 2.26
CA PRO A 210 -13.41 -28.46 1.52
C PRO A 210 -12.04 -27.83 1.23
N TYR A 211 -11.91 -26.53 1.49
CA TYR A 211 -10.70 -25.72 1.29
C TYR A 211 -10.09 -25.26 2.60
N ARG A 212 -10.49 -25.86 3.74
CA ARG A 212 -9.96 -25.53 5.06
C ARG A 212 -8.42 -25.52 5.03
N ASP A 213 -7.87 -24.49 5.65
CA ASP A 213 -6.44 -24.17 5.76
C ASP A 213 -5.75 -23.77 4.44
N ASN A 214 -6.49 -23.59 3.34
CA ASN A 214 -5.96 -22.91 2.18
C ASN A 214 -5.71 -21.44 2.49
N VAL A 215 -4.61 -20.91 1.96
CA VAL A 215 -4.21 -19.52 2.14
C VAL A 215 -4.47 -18.75 0.86
N TYR A 216 -5.17 -17.63 0.99
CA TYR A 216 -5.54 -16.76 -0.12
C TYR A 216 -4.91 -15.40 0.09
N ILE A 217 -4.19 -14.92 -0.93
CA ILE A 217 -3.64 -13.58 -0.94
C ILE A 217 -4.08 -12.87 -2.21
N ALA A 218 -4.56 -11.64 -2.06
CA ALA A 218 -4.88 -10.74 -3.16
C ALA A 218 -4.10 -9.44 -2.97
N TRP A 219 -3.72 -8.78 -4.05
CA TRP A 219 -2.96 -7.52 -4.02
C TRP A 219 -3.43 -6.63 -5.16
N ASP A 220 -3.20 -5.32 -5.01
CA ASP A 220 -3.43 -4.33 -6.05
C ASP A 220 -2.18 -4.17 -6.92
N ALA A 221 -2.36 -3.51 -8.06
CA ALA A 221 -1.27 -2.97 -8.84
C ALA A 221 -1.34 -1.44 -8.81
N ALA A 222 -0.46 -0.79 -8.03
CA ALA A 222 -0.43 0.67 -7.88
C ALA A 222 -0.23 1.43 -9.22
N SER A 223 0.21 0.74 -10.26
CA SER A 223 0.23 1.20 -11.64
C SER A 223 -0.12 0.06 -12.59
N GLY A 224 -0.89 0.35 -13.64
CA GLY A 224 -1.18 -0.57 -14.75
C GLY A 224 -2.29 -1.60 -14.53
N GLY A 225 -2.80 -1.75 -13.30
CA GLY A 225 -3.88 -2.70 -12.94
C GLY A 225 -3.42 -4.17 -12.96
N SER A 226 -3.86 -4.97 -11.97
CA SER A 226 -3.42 -6.37 -11.84
C SER A 226 -3.78 -7.22 -13.07
N ILE A 227 -2.79 -7.87 -13.71
CA ILE A 227 -3.04 -8.82 -14.81
C ILE A 227 -3.49 -10.18 -14.27
N ARG A 228 -3.25 -10.44 -12.98
CA ARG A 228 -3.59 -11.66 -12.24
C ARG A 228 -3.78 -11.30 -10.76
N GLY A 229 -5.02 -11.12 -10.33
CA GLY A 229 -5.33 -10.95 -8.91
C GLY A 229 -5.54 -12.31 -8.25
N GLY A 230 -4.74 -12.65 -7.25
CA GLY A 230 -4.99 -13.79 -6.36
C GLY A 230 -4.04 -14.99 -6.56
N VAL A 231 -3.43 -15.44 -5.46
CA VAL A 231 -2.79 -16.77 -5.38
C VAL A 231 -3.47 -17.59 -4.27
N GLN A 232 -3.74 -18.84 -4.58
CA GLN A 232 -4.08 -19.89 -3.61
C GLN A 232 -2.81 -20.70 -3.34
N LEU A 233 -2.36 -20.70 -2.09
CA LEU A 233 -1.19 -21.45 -1.63
C LEU A 233 -1.63 -22.64 -0.77
#